data_AF-A0A7L4PN98-F1
#
_entry.id   AF-A0A7L4PN98-F1
#
_cell.length_a   1.000
_cell.length_b   1.000
_cell.length_c   1.000
_cell.angle_alpha   90.00
_cell.angle_beta   90.00
_cell.angle_gamma   90.00
#
_symmetry.space_group_name_H-M   'P 1'
#
loop_
_entity.id
_entity.type
_entity.pdbx_description
1 polymer ?
#
loop_
_entity_poly.entity_id
_entity_poly.type
_entity_poly.pdbx_seq_one_letter_code
_entity_poly.pdbx_strand_id
1 'polypeptide(L)' 'TPMFLFSGTFFPITVLPDAIQYIALAILPLAHIVIINRALTLGVFSFSIVTSLLWILATTTIFFFVSIKLMKRRLIV' A
#
# COMPACT_ATOMS: atom_id res chain seq x y z
N THR A 1 8.40 -12.19 1.18
CA THR A 1 8.18 -11.55 -0.13
C THR A 1 8.83 -10.17 -0.10
N PRO A 2 9.26 -9.60 -1.25
CA PRO A 2 9.94 -8.29 -1.28
C PRO A 2 9.17 -7.18 -0.54
N MET A 3 7.85 -7.19 -0.70
CA MET A 3 6.95 -6.25 -0.04
C MET A 3 7.11 -6.22 1.49
N PHE A 4 7.20 -7.39 2.12
CA PHE A 4 7.34 -7.53 3.57
C PHE A 4 8.68 -7.01 4.11
N LEU A 5 9.72 -6.97 3.26
CA LEU A 5 11.03 -6.44 3.66
C LEU A 5 11.02 -4.91 3.66
N PHE A 6 10.35 -4.31 2.67
CA PHE A 6 10.41 -2.87 2.39
C PHE A 6 9.18 -2.07 2.86
N SER A 7 8.15 -2.72 3.39
CA SER A 7 6.90 -2.08 3.82
C SER A 7 6.93 -1.46 5.23
N GLY A 8 8.09 -1.34 5.88
CA GLY A 8 8.18 -0.75 7.22
C GLY A 8 7.94 -1.71 8.40
N THR A 9 7.73 -3.00 8.13
CA THR A 9 7.47 -4.03 9.16
C THR A 9 8.75 -4.50 9.87
N PHE A 10 9.81 -4.78 9.11
CA PHE A 10 11.13 -5.17 9.66
C PHE A 10 12.02 -3.96 9.89
N PHE A 11 12.21 -3.17 8.84
CA PHE A 11 13.05 -1.97 8.87
C PHE A 11 12.16 -0.74 8.78
N PRO A 12 12.33 0.28 9.65
CA PRO A 12 11.64 1.56 9.49
C PRO A 12 11.85 2.11 8.07
N ILE A 13 10.80 2.63 7.44
CA ILE A 13 10.93 3.15 6.08
C ILE A 13 11.94 4.29 6.00
N THR A 14 12.04 5.10 7.07
CA THR A 14 12.94 6.25 7.19
C THR A 14 14.43 5.91 7.19
N VAL A 15 14.81 4.64 7.39
CA VAL A 15 16.22 4.22 7.33
C VAL A 15 16.63 3.70 5.96
N LEU A 16 15.67 3.51 5.05
CA LEU A 16 15.96 3.07 3.68
C LEU A 16 16.47 4.25 2.84
N PRO A 17 17.29 4.02 1.80
CA PRO A 17 17.62 5.04 0.82
C PRO A 17 16.36 5.70 0.25
N ASP A 18 16.39 7.01 0.02
CA ASP A 18 15.22 7.80 -0.40
C ASP A 18 14.50 7.21 -1.62
N ALA A 19 15.25 6.75 -2.62
CA ALA A 19 14.70 6.10 -3.81
C ALA A 19 13.82 4.89 -3.44
N ILE A 20 14.24 4.07 -2.48
CA ILE A 20 13.49 2.90 -2.03
C ILE A 20 12.26 3.32 -1.23
N GLN A 21 12.36 4.38 -0.41
CA GLN A 21 11.21 4.91 0.32
C GLN A 21 10.09 5.34 -0.64
N TYR A 22 10.43 6.09 -1.69
CA TYR A 22 9.47 6.53 -2.69
C TYR A 22 8.85 5.35 -3.43
N ILE A 23 9.64 4.35 -3.83
CA ILE A 23 9.12 3.15 -4.50
C ILE A 23 8.19 2.37 -3.58
N ALA A 24 8.56 2.22 -2.30
CA ALA A 24 7.74 1.51 -1.32
C ALA A 24 6.38 2.20 -1.14
N LEU A 25 6.37 3.52 -1.00
CA LEU A 25 5.14 4.31 -0.87
C LEU A 25 4.36 4.45 -2.18
N ALA A 26 5.01 4.35 -3.34
CA ALA A 26 4.33 4.50 -4.63
C ALA A 26 3.67 3.20 -5.11
N ILE A 27 4.18 2.03 -4.72
CA ILE A 27 3.78 0.74 -5.33
C ILE A 27 3.25 -0.26 -4.31
N LEU A 28 3.68 -0.20 -3.04
CA LEU A 28 3.41 -1.28 -2.08
C LEU A 28 2.20 -0.97 -1.18
N PRO A 29 1.01 -1.56 -1.42
CA PRO A 29 -0.16 -1.37 -0.54
C PRO A 29 0.09 -1.69 0.94
N LEU A 30 0.98 -2.65 1.21
CA LEU A 30 1.33 -3.07 2.57
C LEU A 30 2.04 -1.96 3.35
N ALA A 31 2.82 -1.08 2.69
CA ALA A 31 3.45 0.04 3.36
C ALA A 31 2.39 0.99 3.96
N HIS A 32 1.32 1.27 3.20
CA HIS A 32 0.18 2.08 3.65
C HIS A 32 -0.59 1.42 4.80
N ILE A 33 -0.80 0.10 4.73
CA ILE A 33 -1.46 -0.65 5.82
C ILE A 33 -0.65 -0.58 7.11
N VAL A 34 0.68 -0.72 7.02
CA VAL A 34 1.58 -0.65 8.19
C VAL A 34 1.55 0.75 8.81
N ILE A 35 1.55 1.80 8.00
CA ILE A 35 1.43 3.19 8.46
C ILE A 35 0.13 3.39 9.24
N ILE A 36 -1.01 2.98 8.68
CA ILE A 36 -2.33 3.10 9.32
C ILE A 36 -2.34 2.31 10.63
N ASN A 37 -1.91 1.04 10.61
CA ASN A 37 -1.95 0.18 11.78
C ASN A 37 -1.09 0.72 12.92
N ARG A 38 0.11 1.21 12.61
CA ARG A 38 0.99 1.84 13.61
C ARG A 38 0.38 3.11 14.19
N ALA A 39 -0.19 3.95 13.35
CA ALA A 39 -0.82 5.18 13.82
C ALA A 39 -2.01 4.92 14.76
N LEU A 40 -2.84 3.92 14.44
CA LEU A 40 -3.98 3.53 15.28
C LEU A 40 -3.54 2.89 16.59
N THR A 41 -2.50 2.06 16.58
CA THR A 41 -2.00 1.38 17.79
C THR A 41 -1.23 2.32 18.71
N LEU A 42 -0.48 3.27 18.16
CA LEU A 42 0.30 4.26 18.93
C LEU A 42 -0.50 5.53 19.27
N GLY A 43 -1.70 5.68 18.73
CA GLY A 43 -2.52 6.90 18.90
C GLY A 43 -1.92 8.16 18.25
N VAL A 44 -0.98 7.99 17.31
CA VAL A 44 -0.29 9.10 16.63
C VAL A 44 -0.99 9.41 15.32
N PHE A 45 -1.87 10.40 15.33
CA PHE A 45 -2.62 10.81 14.15
C PHE A 45 -1.84 11.83 13.32
N SER A 46 -1.62 11.50 12.06
CA SER A 46 -0.96 12.37 11.09
C SER A 46 -1.68 12.34 9.74
N PHE A 47 -1.43 13.33 8.90
CA PHE A 47 -1.97 13.39 7.53
C PHE A 47 -1.58 12.16 6.67
N SER A 48 -0.51 11.45 7.06
CA SER A 48 -0.07 10.21 6.42
C SER A 48 -1.10 9.08 6.47
N ILE A 49 -2.00 9.08 7.46
CA ILE A 49 -3.04 8.05 7.61
C ILE A 49 -4.12 8.24 6.55
N VAL A 50 -4.60 9.47 6.40
CA VAL A 50 -5.66 9.82 5.45
C VAL A 50 -5.18 9.57 4.02
N THR A 51 -3.97 10.01 3.69
CA THR A 51 -3.34 9.76 2.39
C THR A 51 -3.16 8.26 2.13
N SER A 52 -2.70 7.49 3.11
CA SER A 52 -2.56 6.03 2.99
C SER A 52 -3.91 5.32 2.81
N LEU A 53 -4.94 5.78 3.51
CA LEU A 53 -6.29 5.24 3.40
C LEU A 53 -6.88 5.50 2.00
N LEU A 54 -6.76 6.73 1.51
CA LEU A 54 -7.18 7.11 0.16
C LEU A 54 -6.43 6.31 -0.91
N TRP A 55 -5.12 6.12 -0.72
CA TRP A 55 -4.28 5.35 -1.64
C TRP A 55 -4.73 3.89 -1.73
N ILE A 56 -5.02 3.24 -0.59
CA ILE A 56 -5.51 1.86 -0.56
C ILE A 56 -6.89 1.74 -1.21
N LEU A 57 -7.80 2.66 -0.93
CA LEU A 57 -9.13 2.67 -1.55
C LEU A 57 -9.02 2.80 -3.07
N ALA A 58 -8.25 3.76 -3.56
CA ALA A 58 -8.03 3.97 -4.98
C ALA A 58 -7.44 2.73 -5.66
N THR A 59 -6.38 2.16 -5.09
CA THR A 59 -5.72 0.98 -5.64
C THR A 59 -6.65 -0.23 -5.65
N THR A 60 -7.39 -0.45 -4.56
CA THR A 60 -8.37 -1.55 -4.47
C THR A 60 -9.44 -1.41 -5.54
N THR A 61 -10.01 -0.22 -5.71
CA THR A 61 -11.01 0.05 -6.75
C THR A 61 -10.45 -0.23 -8.15
N ILE A 62 -9.25 0.26 -8.46
CA ILE A 62 -8.59 0.05 -9.76
C ILE A 62 -8.40 -1.45 -10.03
N PHE A 63 -7.75 -2.18 -9.12
CA PHE A 63 -7.48 -3.60 -9.31
C PHE A 63 -8.74 -4.45 -9.32
N PHE A 64 -9.77 -4.06 -8.57
CA PHE A 64 -11.07 -4.72 -8.60
C PHE A 64 -11.71 -4.64 -10.00
N PHE A 65 -11.77 -3.44 -10.59
CA PHE A 65 -12.28 -3.27 -11.95
C PHE A 65 -11.43 -3.99 -13.01
N VAL A 66 -10.11 -3.93 -12.89
CA VAL A 66 -9.18 -4.64 -13.79
C VAL A 66 -9.42 -6.15 -13.70
N SER A 67 -9.53 -6.69 -12.49
CA SER A 67 -9.79 -8.11 -12.25
C SER A 67 -11.09 -8.56 -12.91
N ILE A 68 -12.20 -7.83 -12.70
CA ILE A 68 -13.48 -8.14 -13.33
C ILE A 68 -13.39 -8.12 -14.86
N LYS A 69 -12.72 -7.11 -15.44
CA LYS A 69 -12.56 -6.98 -16.89
C LYS A 69 -11.75 -8.14 -17.46
N LEU A 70 -10.68 -8.55 -16.79
CA LEU A 70 -9.85 -9.67 -17.19
C LEU A 70 -10.58 -11.02 -17.07
N MET A 71 -11.38 -11.20 -16.01
CA MET A 71 -12.22 -12.39 -15.83
C MET A 71 -13.29 -12.48 -16.92
N LYS A 72 -14.01 -11.38 -17.21
CA LYS A 72 -15.01 -11.34 -18.30
C LYS A 72 -14.39 -11.65 -19.67
N ARG A 73 -13.19 -11.13 -19.95
CA ARG A 73 -12.46 -11.43 -21.19
C ARG A 73 -12.09 -12.90 -21.34
N ARG A 74 -11.88 -13.64 -20.24
CA ARG A 74 -11.59 -15.08 -20.27
C ARG A 74 -12.83 -15.96 -20.33
N LEU A 75 -14.00 -15.46 -19.94
CA LEU A 75 -15.27 -16.21 -19.94
C LEU A 75 -16.00 -16.14 -21.28
N ILE A 76 -15.72 -15.12 -22.09
CA ILE A 76 -16.15 -15.06 -23.49
C ILE A 76 -15.09 -15.82 -24.31
N VAL A 77 -15.12 -17.15 -24.22
CA VAL A 77 -14.52 -18.06 -25.21
C VAL A 77 -15.67 -18.64 -26.01
#